data_AF-A0A060AEN3-F1
#
_entry.id   AF-A0A060AEN3-F1
#
_cell.length_a   1.000
_cell.length_b   1.000
_cell.length_c   1.000
_cell.angle_alpha   90.00
_cell.angle_beta   90.00
_cell.angle_gamma   90.00
#
_symmetry.space_group_name_H-M   'P 1'
#
loop_
_entity.id
_entity.type
_entity.pdbx_description
1 polymer ?
#
loop_
_entity_poly.entity_id
_entity_poly.type
_entity_poly.pdbx_seq_one_letter_code
_entity_poly.pdbx_strand_id
1 'polypeptide(L)'
;MDLTWITWLIHYSSVIEWIFILYLIPTTYHLAMYLNLISAWAAISWHLTHNQISWLIFIQAVCTAFANYFWYEHSKRTHSWLKKIQ
;
A
#
# COMPACT_ATOMS: atom_id res chain seq x y z
N MET A 1 -14.89 17.69 5.33
CA MET A 1 -14.27 17.42 6.64
C MET A 1 -12.77 17.50 6.43
N ASP A 2 -12.13 18.47 7.07
CA ASP A 2 -10.67 18.57 7.03
C ASP A 2 -10.07 17.49 7.93
N LEU A 3 -9.05 16.80 7.43
CA LEU A 3 -8.31 15.84 8.23
C LEU A 3 -7.64 16.55 9.40
N THR A 4 -7.61 15.88 10.55
CA THR A 4 -6.79 16.35 11.66
C THR A 4 -5.31 16.31 11.27
N TRP A 5 -4.51 17.19 11.88
CA TRP A 5 -3.06 17.21 11.68
C TRP A 5 -2.41 15.84 11.95
N ILE A 6 -2.92 15.08 12.92
CA ILE A 6 -2.45 13.73 13.24
C ILE A 6 -2.69 12.78 12.05
N THR A 7 -3.84 12.88 11.39
CA THR A 7 -4.14 12.02 10.23
C THR A 7 -3.23 12.34 9.05
N TRP A 8 -2.92 13.62 8.82
CA TRP A 8 -1.91 14.03 7.84
C TRP A 8 -0.53 13.44 8.14
N LEU A 9 -0.11 13.48 9.40
CA LEU A 9 1.16 12.89 9.82
C LEU A 9 1.23 11.39 9.49
N ILE A 10 0.16 10.64 9.77
CA ILE A 10 0.07 9.21 9.44
C ILE A 10 0.22 8.97 7.93
N HIS A 11 -0.45 9.76 7.10
CA HIS A 11 -0.36 9.61 5.65
C HIS A 11 1.06 9.86 5.11
N TYR A 12 1.72 10.92 5.57
CA TYR A 12 3.10 11.22 5.18
C TYR A 12 4.09 10.17 5.70
N SER A 13 3.94 9.74 6.96
CA SER A 13 4.74 8.66 7.53
C SER A 13 4.59 7.36 6.75
N SER A 14 3.38 7.01 6.32
CA SER A 14 3.13 5.81 5.52
C SER A 14 3.81 5.88 4.15
N VAL A 15 3.76 7.02 3.44
CA VAL A 15 4.47 7.18 2.16
C VAL A 15 5.98 7.02 2.33
N ILE A 16 6.55 7.64 3.36
CA ILE A 16 7.98 7.52 3.68
C ILE A 16 8.33 6.06 3.99
N GLU A 17 7.53 5.39 4.81
CA GLU A 17 7.69 3.97 5.15
C GLU A 17 7.73 3.09 3.89
N TRP A 18 6.76 3.25 2.97
CA TRP A 18 6.73 2.46 1.74
C TRP A 18 7.92 2.72 0.83
N ILE A 19 8.41 3.96 0.75
CA ILE A 19 9.64 4.29 0.00
C ILE A 19 10.84 3.59 0.63
N PHE A 20 11.00 3.62 1.95
CA PHE A 20 12.10 2.92 2.62
C PHE A 20 12.02 1.40 2.43
N ILE A 21 10.84 0.81 2.57
CA ILE A 21 10.65 -0.64 2.42
C ILE A 21 11.04 -1.12 1.03
N LEU A 22 10.79 -0.33 -0.03
CA LEU A 22 11.19 -0.70 -1.40
C LEU A 22 12.70 -0.95 -1.53
N TYR A 23 13.54 -0.25 -0.77
CA TYR A 23 14.99 -0.46 -0.77
C TYR A 23 15.44 -1.66 0.08
N LEU A 24 14.62 -2.09 1.04
CA LEU A 24 14.97 -3.13 2.01
C LEU A 24 14.43 -4.51 1.64
N ILE A 25 13.33 -4.56 0.89
CA ILE A 25 12.63 -5.81 0.57
C ILE A 25 13.10 -6.40 -0.77
N PRO A 26 13.14 -7.74 -0.93
CA PRO A 26 13.47 -8.35 -2.21
C PRO A 26 12.56 -7.89 -3.35
N THR A 27 13.11 -7.87 -4.57
CA THR A 27 12.40 -7.43 -5.78
C THR A 27 11.10 -8.18 -6.03
N THR A 28 11.00 -9.43 -5.55
CA THR A 28 9.77 -10.25 -5.62
C THR A 28 8.56 -9.61 -4.92
N TYR A 29 8.78 -8.70 -3.96
CA TYR A 29 7.70 -8.00 -3.24
C TYR A 29 7.41 -6.60 -3.78
N HIS A 30 8.25 -6.09 -4.69
CA HIS A 30 8.16 -4.69 -5.15
C HIS A 30 6.81 -4.36 -5.75
N LEU A 31 6.18 -5.28 -6.49
CA LEU A 31 4.86 -5.03 -7.07
C LEU A 31 3.80 -4.73 -5.99
N ALA A 32 3.75 -5.52 -4.92
CA ALA A 32 2.82 -5.29 -3.82
C ALA A 32 3.13 -3.97 -3.09
N MET A 33 4.41 -3.65 -2.92
CA MET A 33 4.85 -2.41 -2.29
C MET A 33 4.53 -1.17 -3.14
N TYR A 34 4.73 -1.23 -4.45
CA TYR A 34 4.35 -0.15 -5.37
C TYR A 34 2.84 0.09 -5.37
N LEU A 35 2.03 -0.97 -5.31
CA LEU A 35 0.58 -0.83 -5.20
C LEU A 35 0.16 -0.17 -3.87
N ASN A 36 0.81 -0.52 -2.75
CA ASN A 36 0.57 0.17 -1.48
C ASN A 36 0.99 1.65 -1.53
N LEU A 37 2.11 1.96 -2.17
CA LEU A 37 2.57 3.35 -2.35
C LEU A 37 1.59 4.16 -3.22
N ILE A 38 1.12 3.59 -4.33
CA ILE A 38 0.10 4.22 -5.20
C ILE A 38 -1.19 4.45 -4.42
N SER A 39 -1.61 3.47 -3.60
CA SER A 39 -2.79 3.60 -2.75
C SER A 39 -2.66 4.75 -1.75
N ALA A 40 -1.54 4.81 -1.01
CA ALA A 40 -1.27 5.88 -0.06
C ALA A 40 -1.22 7.26 -0.74
N TRP A 41 -0.60 7.34 -1.93
CA TRP A 41 -0.54 8.56 -2.71
C TRP A 41 -1.92 9.02 -3.21
N ALA A 42 -2.76 8.08 -3.65
CA ALA A 42 -4.13 8.36 -4.08
C ALA A 42 -4.98 8.90 -2.92
N ALA A 43 -4.85 8.33 -1.72
CA ALA A 43 -5.51 8.81 -0.52
C ALA A 43 -5.12 10.26 -0.18
N ILE A 44 -3.81 10.55 -0.17
CA ILE A 44 -3.28 11.91 0.04
C ILE A 44 -3.80 12.88 -1.03
N SER A 45 -3.74 12.49 -2.29
CA SER A 45 -4.18 13.32 -3.42
C SER A 45 -5.68 13.63 -3.35
N TRP A 46 -6.50 12.68 -2.88
CA TRP A 46 -7.93 12.90 -2.69
C TRP A 46 -8.19 13.97 -1.63
N HIS A 47 -7.43 13.92 -0.54
CA HIS A 47 -7.53 14.92 0.51
C HIS A 47 -6.98 16.29 0.11
N LEU A 48 -5.88 16.36 -0.66
CA LEU A 48 -5.37 17.60 -1.25
C LEU A 48 -6.35 18.25 -2.22
N THR A 49 -7.20 17.46 -2.87
CA THR A 49 -8.25 17.94 -3.78
C THR A 49 -9.57 18.23 -3.07
N HIS A 50 -9.51 18.47 -1.75
CA HIS A 50 -10.66 18.75 -0.89
C HIS A 50 -11.79 17.72 -1.04
N ASN A 51 -11.41 16.44 -1.22
CA ASN A 51 -12.31 15.31 -1.38
C ASN A 51 -13.19 15.34 -2.65
N GLN A 52 -12.89 16.20 -3.64
CA GLN A 52 -13.74 16.37 -4.82
C GLN A 52 -13.52 15.31 -5.90
N ILE A 53 -12.33 14.68 -5.93
CA ILE A 53 -11.94 13.77 -7.01
C ILE A 53 -12.19 12.31 -6.60
N SER A 54 -13.42 11.82 -6.80
CA SER A 54 -13.87 10.50 -6.32
C SER A 54 -13.14 9.30 -6.95
N TRP A 55 -12.58 9.43 -8.15
CA TRP A 55 -11.82 8.35 -8.78
C TRP A 55 -10.51 8.01 -8.05
N LEU A 56 -9.98 8.93 -7.22
CA LEU A 56 -8.83 8.65 -6.37
C LEU A 56 -9.15 7.63 -5.28
N ILE A 57 -10.37 7.62 -4.75
CA ILE A 57 -10.85 6.60 -3.81
C ILE A 57 -10.88 5.23 -4.49
N PHE A 58 -11.31 5.19 -5.75
CA PHE A 58 -11.33 3.95 -6.53
C PHE A 58 -9.91 3.41 -6.76
N ILE A 59 -8.96 4.27 -7.13
CA ILE A 59 -7.55 3.90 -7.26
C ILE A 59 -7.00 3.37 -5.94
N GLN A 60 -7.24 4.08 -4.83
CA GLN A 60 -6.83 3.65 -3.49
C GLN A 60 -7.38 2.25 -3.17
N ALA A 61 -8.68 2.03 -3.38
CA ALA A 61 -9.32 0.75 -3.08
C ALA A 61 -8.76 -0.39 -3.94
N VAL A 62 -8.65 -0.17 -5.25
CA VAL A 62 -8.16 -1.18 -6.20
C VAL A 62 -6.69 -1.53 -5.93
N CYS A 63 -5.83 -0.53 -5.75
CA CYS A 63 -4.42 -0.77 -5.46
C CYS A 63 -4.23 -1.50 -4.13
N THR A 64 -5.00 -1.15 -3.09
CA THR A 64 -4.99 -1.86 -1.80
C THR A 64 -5.40 -3.33 -1.95
N ALA A 65 -6.48 -3.59 -2.69
CA ALA A 65 -6.97 -4.95 -2.93
C ALA A 65 -5.92 -5.81 -3.65
N PHE A 66 -5.29 -5.28 -4.70
CA PHE A 66 -4.23 -5.99 -5.42
C PHE A 66 -2.98 -6.20 -4.57
N ALA A 67 -2.54 -5.20 -3.80
CA ALA A 67 -1.39 -5.34 -2.91
C ALA A 67 -1.60 -6.48 -1.90
N ASN A 68 -2.78 -6.54 -1.28
CA ASN A 68 -3.15 -7.60 -0.35
C ASN A 68 -3.23 -8.97 -1.03
N TYR A 69 -3.76 -9.05 -2.25
CA TYR A 69 -3.78 -10.28 -3.03
C TYR A 69 -2.37 -10.82 -3.31
N PHE A 70 -1.45 -9.96 -3.76
CA PHE A 70 -0.06 -10.37 -4.00
C PHE A 70 0.64 -10.80 -2.73
N TRP A 71 0.36 -10.14 -1.59
CA TRP A 71 0.87 -10.55 -0.29
C TRP A 71 0.35 -11.93 0.13
N TYR A 72 -0.95 -12.18 -0.06
CA TYR A 72 -1.58 -13.47 0.22
C TYR A 72 -1.01 -14.61 -0.65
N GLU A 73 -0.88 -14.40 -1.95
CA GLU A 73 -0.29 -15.39 -2.86
C GLU A 73 1.19 -15.67 -2.53
N HIS A 74 1.90 -14.68 -2.01
CA HIS A 74 3.25 -14.90 -1.50
C HIS A 74 3.22 -15.75 -0.21
N SER A 75 2.42 -15.38 0.78
CA SER A 75 2.37 -16.09 2.07
C SER A 75 1.97 -17.56 1.90
N LYS A 76 1.05 -17.86 0.99
CA LYS A 76 0.66 -19.22 0.61
C LYS A 76 1.82 -20.04 0.03
N ARG A 77 2.65 -19.44 -0.82
CA ARG A 77 3.85 -20.11 -1.39
C ARG A 77 4.87 -20.42 -0.32
N THR A 78 5.14 -19.46 0.58
CA THR A 78 6.06 -19.64 1.71
C THR A 78 5.57 -20.72 2.67
N HIS A 79 4.28 -20.73 3.00
CA HIS A 79 3.68 -21.77 3.84
C HIS A 79 3.78 -23.18 3.21
N SER A 80 3.52 -23.28 1.90
CA SER A 80 3.67 -24.54 1.15
C SER A 80 5.12 -25.03 1.15
N TRP A 81 6.09 -24.12 1.02
CA TRP A 81 7.51 -24.46 1.09
C TRP A 81 7.92 -24.94 2.49
N LEU A 82 7.50 -24.24 3.56
CA LEU A 82 7.78 -24.63 4.94
C LEU A 82 7.24 -26.03 5.26
N LYS A 83 6.05 -26.39 4.76
CA LYS A 83 5.49 -27.73 4.91
C LYS A 83 6.27 -28.84 4.18
N LYS A 84 7.08 -28.52 3.17
CA LYS A 84 7.87 -29.51 2.42
C LYS A 84 9.20 -29.84 3.08
N ILE A 85 9.68 -28.97 3.97
CA ILE A 85 10.99 -29.11 4.64
C ILE A 85 10.89 -29.58 6.09
N GLN A 86 9.65 -29.74 6.60
CA GLN A 86 9.33 -30.36 7.89
C GLN A 86 8.96 -31.83 7.68
#